data_AF-A0A1G5YQQ4-F1
#
_entry.id   AF-A0A1G5YQQ4-F1
#
_cell.length_a   1.000
_cell.length_b   1.000
_cell.length_c   1.000
_cell.angle_alpha   90.00
_cell.angle_beta   90.00
_cell.angle_gamma   90.00
#
_symmetry.space_group_name_H-M   'P 1'
#
loop_
_entity.id
_entity.type
_entity.pdbx_description
1 polymer ?
#
loop_
_entity_poly.entity_id
_entity_poly.type
_entity_poly.pdbx_seq_one_letter_code
_entity_poly.pdbx_strand_id
1 'polypeptide(L)' 'MQPRKGVYTMIIVNVKENESIEKALKRFKKKFDKTGAVRELRARQAFTKPSIVRRAQVIKAAYKQQLRNEEMK' A
#
# COMPACT_ATOMS: atom_id res chain seq x y z
N MET A 1 6.55 31.50 -0.41
CA MET A 1 5.89 30.68 0.63
C MET A 1 5.63 29.30 0.04
N GLN A 2 6.46 28.30 0.36
CA GLN A 2 6.30 26.95 -0.20
C GLN A 2 5.10 26.26 0.47
N PRO A 3 4.17 25.64 -0.28
CA PRO A 3 3.04 24.95 0.31
C PRO A 3 3.54 23.76 1.14
N ARG A 4 2.99 23.62 2.35
CA ARG A 4 3.34 22.54 3.28
C ARG A 4 3.08 21.19 2.63
N LYS A 5 4.04 20.28 2.77
CA LYS A 5 4.05 18.89 2.27
C LYS A 5 2.95 18.04 2.95
N GLY A 6 1.69 18.33 2.64
CA GLY A 6 0.54 17.46 2.86
C GLY A 6 0.13 16.91 1.49
N VAL A 7 0.68 15.74 1.16
CA VAL A 7 0.50 15.05 -0.12
C VAL A 7 -0.97 14.77 -0.42
N TYR A 8 -1.57 15.54 -1.34
CA TYR A 8 -2.75 15.09 -2.06
C TYR A 8 -2.35 13.88 -2.90
N THR A 9 -2.90 12.71 -2.60
CA THR A 9 -2.73 11.45 -3.32
C THR A 9 -3.44 11.48 -4.68
N MET A 10 -3.11 12.44 -5.54
CA MET A 10 -3.46 12.39 -6.96
C MET A 10 -2.37 11.62 -7.71
N ILE A 11 -2.72 10.46 -8.26
CA ILE A 11 -1.77 9.65 -9.04
C ILE A 11 -1.58 10.34 -10.40
N ILE A 12 -0.56 11.19 -10.49
CA ILE A 12 -0.16 11.82 -11.75
C ILE A 12 0.87 10.91 -12.44
N VAL A 13 0.58 10.53 -13.68
CA VAL A 13 1.49 9.80 -14.57
C VAL A 13 1.73 10.70 -15.78
N ASN A 14 2.91 11.33 -15.85
CA ASN A 14 3.32 12.06 -17.04
C ASN A 14 3.61 11.05 -18.16
N VAL A 15 2.86 11.17 -19.25
CA VAL A 15 3.09 10.44 -20.50
C VAL A 15 3.82 11.40 -21.45
N LYS A 16 4.97 11.00 -21.98
CA LYS A 16 5.66 11.75 -23.04
C LYS A 16 5.15 11.27 -24.41
N GLU A 17 5.23 12.13 -25.42
CA GLU A 17 4.66 11.92 -26.77
C GLU A 17 5.16 10.67 -27.51
N ASN A 18 6.25 10.02 -27.05
CA ASN A 18 6.81 8.80 -27.64
C ASN A 18 6.66 7.53 -26.77
N GLU A 19 5.79 7.53 -25.75
CA GLU A 19 5.53 6.33 -24.95
C GLU A 19 4.32 5.55 -25.46
N SER A 20 4.48 4.23 -25.67
CA SER A 20 3.34 3.33 -25.88
C SER A 20 2.38 3.41 -24.70
N ILE A 21 1.09 3.63 -25.00
CA ILE A 21 -0.03 3.78 -24.07
C ILE A 21 -0.05 2.64 -23.03
N GLU A 22 0.31 1.42 -23.45
CA GLU A 22 0.37 0.24 -22.58
C GLU A 22 1.39 0.38 -21.44
N LYS A 23 2.55 1.01 -21.70
CA LYS A 23 3.58 1.24 -20.68
C LYS A 23 3.15 2.30 -19.67
N ALA A 24 2.35 3.28 -20.08
CA ALA A 24 1.77 4.27 -19.19
C ALA A 24 0.71 3.64 -18.28
N LEU A 25 -0.18 2.81 -18.85
CA LEU A 25 -1.20 2.07 -18.10
C LEU A 25 -0.59 1.12 -17.07
N LYS A 26 0.48 0.39 -17.43
CA LYS A 26 1.19 -0.50 -16.50
C LYS A 26 1.81 0.26 -15.33
N ARG A 27 2.38 1.44 -15.58
CA ARG A 27 2.93 2.33 -14.55
C ARG A 27 1.85 2.89 -13.64
N PHE A 28 0.72 3.32 -14.22
CA PHE A 28 -0.44 3.77 -13.47
C PHE A 28 -0.97 2.67 -12.54
N LYS A 29 -1.20 1.47 -13.07
CA LYS A 29 -1.66 0.31 -12.28
C LYS A 29 -0.72 0.00 -11.12
N LYS A 30 0.60 -0.05 -11.38
CA LYS A 30 1.61 -0.27 -10.33
C LYS A 30 1.62 0.84 -9.26
N LYS A 31 1.43 2.11 -9.65
CA LYS A 31 1.31 3.22 -8.70
C LYS A 31 0.01 3.12 -7.88
N PHE A 32 -1.11 2.76 -8.51
CA PHE A 32 -2.40 2.58 -7.86
C PHE A 32 -2.37 1.44 -6.83
N ASP A 33 -1.81 0.29 -7.20
CA ASP A 33 -1.64 -0.83 -6.29
C ASP A 33 -0.72 -0.48 -5.10
N LYS A 34 0.33 0.33 -5.35
CA LYS A 34 1.24 0.80 -4.29
C LYS A 34 0.57 1.74 -3.29
N THR A 35 -0.40 2.55 -3.72
CA THR A 35 -1.18 3.41 -2.83
C THR A 35 -2.05 2.60 -1.87
N GLY A 36 -2.37 1.33 -2.19
CA GLY A 36 -3.13 0.46 -1.28
C GLY A 36 -4.58 0.87 -1.09
N ALA A 37 -5.10 1.79 -1.91
CA ALA A 37 -6.45 2.35 -1.79
C ALA A 37 -7.55 1.27 -1.76
N VAL A 38 -7.42 0.23 -2.61
CA VAL A 38 -8.37 -0.90 -2.62
C VAL A 38 -8.36 -1.66 -1.30
N ARG A 39 -7.18 -1.84 -0.70
CA ARG A 39 -7.04 -2.54 0.58
C ARG A 39 -7.62 -1.72 1.73
N GLU A 40 -7.43 -0.41 1.72
CA GLU A 40 -8.06 0.48 2.69
C GLU A 40 -9.58 0.51 2.54
N LEU A 41 -10.10 0.59 1.30
CA LEU A 41 -11.53 0.52 1.05
C LEU A 41 -12.13 -0.77 1.60
N ARG A 42 -11.52 -1.92 1.32
CA ARG A 42 -11.96 -3.22 1.87
C ARG A 42 -11.91 -3.25 3.40
N ALA A 43 -10.86 -2.71 4.01
CA ALA A 43 -10.73 -2.67 5.46
C ALA A 43 -11.75 -1.75 6.14
N ARG A 44 -12.20 -0.69 5.45
CA ARG A 44 -13.18 0.28 5.95
C ARG A 44 -14.64 -0.13 5.72
N GLN A 45 -14.90 -1.16 4.91
CA GLN A 45 -16.27 -1.62 4.64
C GLN A 45 -16.99 -2.16 5.88
N ALA A 46 -16.26 -2.69 6.86
CA ALA A 46 -16.81 -3.25 8.08
C ALA A 46 -16.10 -2.71 9.32
N PHE A 47 -16.86 -2.51 10.41
CA PHE A 47 -16.28 -2.16 11.69
C PHE A 47 -15.57 -3.38 12.31
N THR A 48 -14.28 -3.24 12.58
CA THR A 48 -13.48 -4.25 13.27
C THR A 48 -13.11 -3.76 14.66
N LYS A 49 -13.51 -4.51 15.69
CA LYS A 49 -13.21 -4.16 17.09
C LYS A 49 -11.68 -4.05 17.28
N PRO A 50 -11.16 -3.02 17.99
CA PRO A 50 -9.73 -2.80 18.14
C PRO A 50 -8.98 -3.99 18.77
N SER A 51 -9.65 -4.74 19.64
CA SER A 51 -9.09 -5.98 20.23
C SER A 51 -8.76 -7.04 19.18
N ILE A 52 -9.63 -7.22 18.17
CA ILE A 52 -9.42 -8.20 17.10
C ILE A 52 -8.26 -7.76 16.19
N VAL A 53 -8.19 -6.46 15.88
CA VAL A 53 -7.08 -5.89 15.09
C VAL A 53 -5.74 -6.09 15.82
N ARG A 54 -5.68 -5.79 17.12
CA ARG A 54 -4.47 -5.97 17.94
C ARG A 54 -4.05 -7.44 18.00
N ARG A 55 -5.00 -8.37 18.17
CA ARG A 55 -4.72 -9.82 18.18
C ARG A 55 -4.11 -10.27 16.86
N ALA A 56 -4.68 -9.87 15.73
CA ALA A 56 -4.16 -10.20 14.40
C ALA A 56 -2.74 -9.65 14.17
N GLN A 57 -2.44 -8.45 14.66
CA GLN A 57 -1.10 -7.85 14.59
C GLN A 57 -0.05 -8.66 15.36
N VAL A 58 -0.36 -9.07 16.60
CA VAL A 58 0.57 -9.85 17.45
C VAL A 58 0.88 -11.20 16.82
N ILE A 59 -0.14 -11.93 16.35
CA ILE A 59 0.04 -13.24 15.70
C ILE A 59 0.94 -13.10 14.48
N LYS A 60 0.68 -12.09 13.63
CA LYS A 60 1.49 -11.83 12.44
C LYS A 60 2.94 -11.47 12.78
N ALA A 61 3.17 -10.70 13.84
CA ALA A 61 4.49 -10.33 14.29
C ALA A 61 5.27 -11.55 14.79
N ALA A 62 4.64 -12.40 15.60
CA ALA A 62 5.24 -13.65 16.09
C ALA A 62 5.65 -14.58 14.95
N TYR A 63 4.76 -14.79 13.97
CA TYR A 63 5.05 -15.59 12.78
C TYR A 63 6.26 -15.04 11.99
N LYS A 64 6.31 -13.72 11.79
CA LYS A 64 7.43 -13.08 11.08
C LYS A 64 8.75 -13.20 11.85
N GLN A 65 8.69 -13.13 13.18
CA GLN A 65 9.86 -13.30 14.03
C GLN A 65 10.40 -14.73 13.96
N GLN A 66 9.51 -15.74 13.95
CA GLN A 66 9.90 -17.14 13.79
C GLN A 66 10.62 -17.37 12.46
N LEU A 67 10.02 -16.94 11.34
CA LEU A 67 10.65 -17.01 10.02
C LEU A 67 12.04 -16.37 10.00
N ARG A 68 12.19 -15.18 10.57
CA ARG A 68 13.48 -14.48 10.62
C ARG A 68 14.51 -15.22 11.47
N ASN A 69 14.09 -15.84 12.57
CA ASN A 69 14.97 -16.62 13.42
C ASN A 69 15.42 -17.92 12.71
N GLU A 70 14.55 -18.52 11.89
CA GLU A 70 14.87 -19.69 11.07
C GLU A 70 15.86 -19.35 9.95
N GLU A 71 15.71 -18.19 9.29
CA GLU A 71 16.66 -17.72 8.27
C GLU A 71 18.06 -17.39 8.83
N MET A 72 18.14 -17.02 10.11
CA MET A 72 19.38 -16.63 10.78
C MET A 72 20.11 -17.81 11.45
N LYS A 73 19.51 -19.00 11.46
CA LYS A 73 20.06 -20.21 12.06
C LYS A 73 20.76 -21.07 11.01
#